data_AF-A0A7S0U0X0-F1
#
_entry.id   AF-A0A7S0U0X0-F1
#
_cell.length_a   1.000
_cell.length_b   1.000
_cell.length_c   1.000
_cell.angle_alpha   90.00
_cell.angle_beta   90.00
_cell.angle_gamma   90.00
#
_symmetry.space_group_name_H-M   'P 1'
#
loop_
_entity.id
_entity.type
_entity.pdbx_description
1 polymer ?
#
loop_
_entity_poly.entity_id
_entity_poly.type
_entity_poly.pdbx_seq_one_letter_code
_entity_poly.pdbx_strand_id
1 'polypeptide(L)'
;IIAMEDGGDVKGVFTRFCALSEAIKAAAEANGKALMYDAKLGFLGTCPSNLGTGLRASVMIVLPELNRDLAKLEEICAKHDLQPRGSSGEHSAAVGSRWDISNKQ
;
A
#
# COMPACT_ATOMS: atom_id res chain seq x y z
N ILE A 1 8.78 2.05 5.36
CA ILE A 1 9.66 1.63 4.24
C ILE A 1 8.87 1.69 2.95
N ILE A 2 9.47 2.13 1.84
CA ILE A 2 8.78 2.28 0.56
C ILE A 2 9.68 1.71 -0.53
N ALA A 3 9.13 0.85 -1.39
CA ALA A 3 9.73 0.45 -2.65
C ALA A 3 8.73 0.79 -3.76
N MET A 4 9.21 1.46 -4.81
CA MET A 4 8.40 1.89 -5.94
C MET A 4 9.25 1.92 -7.20
N GLU A 5 8.62 1.88 -8.36
CA GLU A 5 9.22 2.10 -9.68
C GLU A 5 8.13 2.49 -10.69
N ASP A 6 8.54 3.03 -11.83
CA ASP A 6 7.64 3.25 -12.96
C ASP A 6 7.35 1.93 -13.68
N GLY A 7 6.15 1.82 -14.26
CA GLY A 7 5.69 0.61 -14.94
C GLY A 7 4.75 -0.23 -14.07
N GLY A 8 4.62 -1.52 -14.43
CA GLY A 8 3.64 -2.44 -13.85
C GLY A 8 4.23 -3.67 -13.16
N ASP A 9 5.55 -3.72 -12.93
CA ASP A 9 6.19 -4.87 -12.30
C ASP A 9 6.02 -4.88 -10.77
N VAL A 10 4.79 -5.14 -10.34
CA VAL A 10 4.42 -5.27 -8.92
C VAL A 10 5.25 -6.36 -8.23
N LYS A 11 5.60 -7.43 -8.95
CA LYS A 11 6.39 -8.53 -8.39
C LYS A 11 7.83 -8.10 -8.10
N GLY A 12 8.46 -7.37 -9.00
CA GLY A 12 9.79 -6.78 -8.81
C GLY A 12 9.83 -5.82 -7.63
N VAL A 13 8.85 -4.91 -7.57
CA VAL A 13 8.69 -3.97 -6.43
C VAL A 13 8.51 -4.72 -5.11
N PHE A 14 7.63 -5.72 -5.07
CA PHE A 14 7.37 -6.50 -3.87
C PHE A 14 8.59 -7.31 -3.43
N THR A 15 9.33 -7.89 -4.38
CA THR A 15 10.58 -8.62 -4.11
C THR A 15 11.61 -7.70 -3.46
N ARG A 16 11.77 -6.48 -3.98
CA ARG A 16 12.65 -5.44 -3.42
C ARG A 16 12.19 -5.00 -2.02
N PHE A 17 10.88 -4.83 -1.82
CA PHE A 17 10.30 -4.47 -0.53
C PHE A 17 10.59 -5.54 0.55
N CYS A 18 10.42 -6.82 0.22
CA CYS A 18 10.72 -7.92 1.14
C CYS A 18 12.21 -7.95 1.51
N ALA A 19 13.10 -7.81 0.53
CA ALA A 19 14.54 -7.75 0.79
C ALA A 19 14.93 -6.58 1.73
N LEU A 20 14.33 -5.39 1.53
CA LEU A 20 14.52 -4.25 2.42
C LEU A 20 13.98 -4.50 3.83
N SER A 21 12.83 -5.18 3.95
CA SER A 21 12.22 -5.51 5.24
C SER A 21 13.11 -6.43 6.07
N GLU A 22 13.66 -7.48 5.45
CA GLU A 22 14.60 -8.41 6.10
C GLU A 22 15.90 -7.71 6.48
N ALA A 23 16.45 -6.87 5.61
CA ALA A 23 17.68 -6.12 5.89
C ALA A 23 17.52 -5.18 7.10
N ILE A 24 16.37 -4.51 7.23
CA ILE A 24 16.08 -3.62 8.37
C ILE A 24 15.92 -4.41 9.67
N LYS A 25 15.23 -5.55 9.63
CA LYS A 25 15.12 -6.45 10.77
C LYS A 25 16.50 -6.90 11.24
N ALA A 26 17.32 -7.41 10.32
CA ALA A 26 18.68 -7.86 10.63
C ALA A 26 19.55 -6.73 11.20
N ALA A 27 19.46 -5.52 10.64
CA ALA A 27 20.20 -4.36 11.14
C ALA A 27 19.75 -3.96 12.56
N ALA A 28 18.45 -4.01 12.87
CA ALA A 28 17.95 -3.73 14.21
C ALA A 28 18.48 -4.75 15.23
N GLU A 29 18.39 -6.04 14.90
CA GLU A 29 18.87 -7.15 15.73
C GLU A 29 20.38 -7.06 15.99
N ALA A 30 21.17 -6.74 14.95
CA ALA A 30 22.62 -6.52 15.08
C ALA A 30 22.99 -5.36 16.02
N ASN A 31 22.07 -4.41 16.25
CA ASN A 31 22.23 -3.29 17.18
C ASN A 31 21.56 -3.53 18.54
N GLY A 32 21.18 -4.79 18.84
CA GLY A 32 20.51 -5.14 20.11
C GLY A 32 19.12 -4.49 20.25
N LYS A 33 18.46 -4.20 19.13
CA LYS A 33 17.10 -3.66 19.06
C LYS A 33 16.18 -4.66 18.37
N ALA A 34 14.88 -4.45 18.52
CA ALA A 34 13.85 -5.22 17.81
C ALA A 34 12.80 -4.26 17.25
N LEU A 35 12.16 -4.67 16.16
CA LEU A 35 10.95 -3.99 15.67
C LEU A 35 9.80 -4.25 16.63
N MET A 36 8.94 -3.23 16.83
CA MET A 36 7.78 -3.36 17.71
C MET A 36 6.78 -4.35 17.08
N TYR A 37 6.54 -5.47 17.78
CA TYR A 37 5.69 -6.55 17.31
C TYR A 37 4.89 -7.12 18.49
N ASP A 38 3.62 -7.41 18.23
CA ASP A 38 2.71 -8.11 19.14
C ASP A 38 2.19 -9.39 18.46
N ALA A 39 2.05 -10.47 19.22
CA ALA A 39 1.68 -11.78 18.68
C ALA A 39 0.27 -11.81 18.08
N LYS A 40 -0.64 -10.94 18.53
CA LYS A 40 -2.02 -10.84 18.02
C LYS A 40 -2.15 -9.74 16.97
N LEU A 41 -1.47 -8.60 17.19
CA LEU A 41 -1.64 -7.40 16.37
C LEU A 41 -0.58 -7.26 15.26
N GLY A 42 0.46 -8.08 15.23
CA GLY A 42 1.55 -7.97 14.26
C GLY A 42 2.48 -6.79 14.55
N PHE A 43 3.02 -6.16 13.50
CA PHE A 43 3.87 -4.98 13.63
C PHE A 43 3.08 -3.78 14.11
N LEU A 44 3.66 -3.06 15.07
CA LEU A 44 3.01 -1.91 15.70
C LEU A 44 3.42 -0.60 15.02
N GLY A 45 2.47 0.31 14.91
CA GLY A 45 2.67 1.68 14.44
C GLY A 45 1.80 2.65 15.23
N THR A 46 1.99 3.95 15.01
CA THR A 46 1.27 5.00 15.76
C THR A 46 -0.23 4.97 15.52
N CYS A 47 -0.67 4.71 14.29
CA CYS A 47 -2.08 4.66 13.93
C CYS A 47 -2.59 3.21 13.96
N PRO A 48 -3.69 2.91 14.68
CA PRO A 48 -4.27 1.57 14.72
C PRO A 48 -4.66 0.99 13.35
N SER A 49 -4.94 1.85 12.35
CA SER A 49 -5.25 1.41 10.98
C SER A 49 -4.09 0.67 10.30
N ASN A 50 -2.86 0.86 10.80
CA ASN A 50 -1.64 0.38 10.15
C ASN A 50 -1.00 -0.82 10.87
N LEU A 51 -1.74 -1.48 11.76
CA LEU A 51 -1.26 -2.69 12.45
C LEU A 51 -1.19 -3.90 11.51
N GLY A 52 -0.70 -5.03 12.01
CA GLY A 52 -0.57 -6.27 11.25
C GLY A 52 0.70 -6.28 10.42
N THR A 53 0.57 -6.34 9.11
CA THR A 53 1.72 -6.16 8.20
C THR A 53 2.09 -4.70 8.03
N GLY A 54 1.16 -3.77 8.31
CA GLY A 54 1.27 -2.36 7.95
C GLY A 54 1.44 -2.12 6.44
N LEU A 55 1.15 -3.14 5.61
CA LEU A 55 1.40 -3.10 4.18
C LEU A 55 0.28 -2.38 3.44
N ARG A 56 0.67 -1.35 2.68
CA ARG A 56 -0.14 -0.75 1.63
C ARG A 56 0.58 -0.93 0.30
N ALA A 57 0.11 -1.87 -0.50
CA ALA A 57 0.54 -2.10 -1.87
C ALA A 57 -0.42 -1.36 -2.80
N SER A 58 0.11 -0.48 -3.65
CA SER A 58 -0.67 0.37 -4.54
C SER A 58 -0.14 0.36 -5.97
N VAL A 59 -1.04 0.58 -6.94
CA VAL A 59 -0.68 0.92 -8.32
C VAL A 59 -1.33 2.24 -8.72
N MET A 60 -0.58 3.04 -9.48
CA MET A 60 -1.14 4.20 -10.19
C MET A 60 -1.67 3.74 -11.54
N ILE A 61 -2.99 3.74 -11.74
CA ILE A 61 -3.64 3.21 -12.95
C ILE A 61 -4.58 4.23 -13.58
N VAL A 62 -4.58 4.32 -14.91
CA VAL A 62 -5.47 5.20 -15.68
C VAL A 62 -6.74 4.43 -16.06
N LEU A 63 -7.90 4.89 -15.59
CA LEU A 63 -9.19 4.23 -15.78
C LEU A 63 -10.23 5.19 -16.35
N PRO A 64 -10.15 5.56 -17.64
CA PRO A 64 -10.95 6.66 -18.20
C PRO A 64 -12.47 6.40 -18.18
N GLU A 65 -12.89 5.14 -18.37
CA GLU A 65 -14.31 4.79 -18.39
C GLU A 65 -14.89 4.69 -16.97
N LEU A 66 -14.17 4.05 -16.03
CA LEU A 66 -14.59 4.00 -14.63
C LEU A 66 -14.53 5.36 -13.94
N ASN A 67 -13.68 6.29 -14.43
CA ASN A 67 -13.64 7.66 -13.92
C ASN A 67 -14.94 8.45 -14.17
N ARG A 68 -15.81 7.99 -15.09
CA ARG A 68 -17.12 8.62 -15.34
C ARG A 68 -18.16 8.26 -14.28
N ASP A 69 -17.94 7.18 -13.53
CA ASP A 69 -18.85 6.70 -12.48
C ASP A 69 -18.04 6.27 -11.26
N LEU A 70 -17.79 7.24 -10.37
CA LEU A 70 -17.01 7.01 -9.14
C LEU A 70 -17.66 6.00 -8.21
N ALA A 71 -19.00 6.02 -8.12
CA ALA A 71 -19.73 5.07 -7.30
C ALA A 71 -19.49 3.64 -7.81
N LYS A 72 -19.44 3.46 -9.14
CA LYS A 72 -19.10 2.17 -9.73
C LYS A 72 -17.66 1.74 -9.49
N LEU A 73 -16.70 2.66 -9.58
CA LEU A 73 -15.30 2.38 -9.26
C LEU A 73 -15.17 1.91 -7.79
N GLU A 74 -15.78 2.64 -6.86
CA GLU A 74 -15.79 2.29 -5.44
C GLU A 74 -16.47 0.94 -5.17
N GLU A 75 -17.61 0.67 -5.82
CA GLU A 75 -18.32 -0.61 -5.74
C GLU A 75 -17.42 -1.78 -6.18
N ILE A 76 -16.71 -1.63 -7.30
CA ILE A 76 -15.80 -2.67 -7.82
C ILE A 76 -14.62 -2.86 -6.87
N CYS A 77 -13.96 -1.77 -6.44
CA CYS A 77 -12.84 -1.86 -5.51
C CYS A 77 -13.25 -2.54 -4.20
N ALA A 78 -14.40 -2.20 -3.64
CA ALA A 78 -14.90 -2.80 -2.40
C ALA A 78 -15.12 -4.32 -2.52
N LYS A 79 -15.54 -4.84 -3.68
CA LYS A 79 -15.71 -6.29 -3.92
C LYS A 79 -14.39 -7.06 -3.94
N HIS A 80 -13.27 -6.38 -4.12
CA HIS A 80 -11.93 -6.98 -4.22
C HIS A 80 -11.03 -6.61 -3.04
N ASP A 81 -11.60 -6.08 -1.96
CA ASP A 81 -10.85 -5.56 -0.80
C ASP A 81 -9.79 -4.52 -1.23
N LEU A 82 -10.18 -3.64 -2.14
CA LEU A 82 -9.38 -2.53 -2.63
C LEU A 82 -9.99 -1.18 -2.22
N GLN A 83 -9.15 -0.14 -2.23
CA GLN A 83 -9.54 1.23 -2.00
C GLN A 83 -8.95 2.14 -3.10
N PRO A 84 -9.77 2.92 -3.81
CA PRO A 84 -9.31 3.96 -4.73
C PRO A 84 -9.03 5.27 -3.96
N ARG A 85 -7.94 5.96 -4.32
CA ARG A 85 -7.56 7.29 -3.86
C ARG A 85 -7.15 8.14 -5.08
N GLY A 86 -7.31 9.47 -4.99
CA GLY A 86 -6.90 10.36 -6.07
C GLY A 86 -5.38 10.39 -6.28
N SER A 87 -4.94 11.10 -7.32
CA SER A 87 -3.57 11.01 -7.83
C SER A 87 -2.49 11.54 -6.88
N SER A 88 -2.88 12.25 -5.82
CA SER A 88 -2.00 12.84 -4.80
C SER A 88 -2.28 12.33 -3.39
N GLY A 89 -3.05 11.23 -3.24
CA GLY A 89 -3.31 10.59 -1.94
C GLY A 89 -4.78 10.64 -1.50
N GLU A 90 -4.99 10.32 -0.21
CA GLU A 90 -6.26 9.91 0.42
C GLU A 90 -7.44 10.86 0.24
N HIS A 91 -7.19 12.15 0.08
CA HIS A 91 -8.24 13.17 -0.07
C HIS A 91 -8.05 14.03 -1.33
N SER A 92 -7.28 13.53 -2.30
CA SER A 92 -7.06 14.23 -3.57
C SER A 92 -8.05 13.78 -4.63
N ALA A 93 -8.26 14.63 -5.65
CA ALA A 93 -8.97 14.25 -6.85
C ALA A 93 -8.06 13.42 -7.78
N ALA A 94 -8.66 12.54 -8.58
CA ALA A 94 -7.94 11.92 -9.69
C ALA A 94 -7.73 12.95 -10.80
N VAL A 95 -6.46 13.14 -11.19
CA VAL A 95 -6.07 13.99 -12.32
C VAL A 95 -5.85 13.08 -13.54
N GLY A 96 -6.52 13.40 -14.65
CA GLY A 96 -6.37 12.62 -15.89
C GLY A 96 -6.87 11.17 -15.79
N SER A 97 -7.90 10.91 -14.97
CA SER A 97 -8.41 9.56 -14.68
C SER A 97 -7.38 8.61 -14.07
N ARG A 98 -6.32 9.15 -13.44
CA ARG A 98 -5.25 8.37 -12.79
C ARG A 98 -5.56 8.16 -11.32
N TRP A 99 -5.77 6.91 -10.93
CA TRP A 99 -6.14 6.52 -9.57
C TRP A 99 -4.99 5.78 -8.89
N ASP A 100 -4.82 6.04 -7.60
CA ASP A 100 -4.04 5.20 -6.69
C ASP A 100 -4.98 4.12 -6.15
N ILE A 101 -4.83 2.88 -6.61
CA ILE A 101 -5.62 1.74 -6.12
C ILE A 101 -4.73 0.87 -5.25
N SER A 102 -5.15 0.64 -4.02
CA SER A 102 -4.41 -0.16 -3.03
C SER A 102 -5.27 -1.19 -2.32
N ASN A 103 -4.64 -2.18 -1.67
CA ASN A 103 -5.36 -3.07 -0.76
C ASN A 103 -6.01 -2.25 0.36
N LYS A 104 -7.25 -2.62 0.69
CA LYS A 104 -7.97 -2.08 1.83
C LYS A 104 -7.40 -2.74 3.10
N GLN A 105 -7.02 -1.92 4.07
CA GLN A 105 -6.70 -2.38 5.42
C GLN A 105 -7.97 -2.50 6.26
#